data_AF-A0A3D4UXD3-F1
#
_entry.id   AF-A0A3D4UXD3-F1
#
_cell.length_a   1.000
_cell.length_b   1.000
_cell.length_c   1.000
_cell.angle_alpha   90.00
_cell.angle_beta   90.00
_cell.angle_gamma   90.00
#
_symmetry.space_group_name_H-M   'P 1'
#
loop_
_entity.id
_entity.type
_entity.pdbx_description
1 polymer ?
#
loop_
_entity_poly.entity_id
_entity_poly.type
_entity_poly.pdbx_seq_one_letter_code
_entity_poly.pdbx_strand_id
1 'polypeptide(L)'
;MGIRRYFATQDNTITNAFKNDLRNRATGSNAGASDVLEAFVIHGQTSASVDSNNAEQARILLQFDMNEIVDDIANGVIPSSSVDYILRMYNAPHADTTPLSYSLNVVMLDQSWNEGRGLDLEEFTDNGVCNWVSASVGSFWGADPANPATKVTGGYFHEGPNASASYFFSGGVEDLSLNVNFAVDRWRSSGSEGNNGFILKHTDDVIAGEHGTFFTKKFFGRNSEFYFKRPVIEARWDSSRKDNRGNFIVSSSLADGSDNLNTLFLYNNVRGQLKNIPGLKDNQLLLKVYSGTATAPSTNSVLIIDSDNNSRQQLTGGILIENGVEISGVYTCSFATTSSNEYLYDVWHTASGGGRTEFFTGSFEPTTLKALELIYDDEYVTDITNLKSSYIRGQKPRLRVFPRKKNWNPNIFSVVTAEVTPELIEDAYYRLHREVDNLEIIPFGTGSSVNEYTRMSYDVSGSYFQLDTSYLEPGFTYKIQFVYYLQGEYRQQPEIFKFRVEEPAP
;
A
#
# COMPACT_ATOMS: atom_id res chain seq x y z
N MET A 1 -7.96 0.65 4.91
CA MET A 1 -7.34 0.16 3.65
C MET A 1 -5.89 0.62 3.70
N GLY A 2 -4.93 -0.29 3.58
CA GLY A 2 -3.50 0.02 3.69
C GLY A 2 -2.86 0.52 2.40
N ILE A 3 -3.65 1.09 1.49
CA ILE A 3 -3.20 1.52 0.16
C ILE A 3 -3.69 2.93 -0.12
N ARG A 4 -2.80 3.78 -0.62
CA ARG A 4 -3.10 5.12 -1.13
C ARG A 4 -2.34 5.34 -2.44
N ARG A 5 -2.99 5.92 -3.45
CA ARG A 5 -2.45 6.11 -4.80
C ARG A 5 -2.34 7.59 -5.14
N TYR A 6 -1.17 7.99 -5.60
CA TYR A 6 -0.85 9.35 -6.04
C TYR A 6 -0.48 9.32 -7.52
N PHE A 7 -1.34 9.88 -8.37
CA PHE A 7 -1.12 9.87 -9.83
C PHE A 7 -0.08 10.91 -10.24
N ALA A 8 0.63 10.64 -11.34
CA ALA A 8 1.56 11.61 -11.90
C ALA A 8 0.85 12.91 -12.29
N THR A 9 1.42 14.05 -11.88
CA THR A 9 0.92 15.39 -12.23
C THR A 9 1.48 15.87 -13.56
N GLN A 10 2.68 15.41 -13.92
CA GLN A 10 3.34 15.70 -15.20
C GLN A 10 4.12 14.47 -15.68
N ASP A 11 4.17 14.28 -16.99
CA ASP A 11 5.01 13.27 -17.63
C ASP A 11 5.49 13.71 -19.02
N ASN A 12 6.64 13.24 -19.47
CA ASN A 12 7.15 13.58 -20.80
C ASN A 12 8.14 12.53 -21.30
N THR A 13 8.25 12.37 -22.61
CA THR A 13 9.38 11.70 -23.24
C THR A 13 10.29 12.74 -23.87
N ILE A 14 11.58 12.68 -23.56
CA ILE A 14 12.62 13.49 -24.21
C ILE A 14 13.54 12.58 -25.00
N THR A 15 13.96 13.03 -26.19
CA THR A 15 14.74 12.20 -27.10
C THR A 15 15.80 12.98 -27.87
N ASN A 16 16.92 12.33 -28.20
CA ASN A 16 17.88 12.82 -29.19
C ASN A 16 17.92 11.96 -30.46
N ALA A 17 16.87 11.18 -30.72
CA ALA A 17 16.74 10.31 -31.89
C ALA A 17 16.95 11.06 -33.20
N PHE A 18 17.40 10.36 -34.23
CA PHE A 18 17.41 10.90 -35.57
C PHE A 18 15.97 11.03 -36.09
N LYS A 19 15.73 12.10 -36.84
CA LYS A 19 14.52 12.23 -37.65
C LYS A 19 14.60 11.29 -38.85
N ASN A 20 13.49 11.13 -39.57
CA ASN A 20 13.38 10.29 -40.77
C ASN A 20 14.47 10.53 -41.84
N ASP A 21 15.09 11.71 -41.85
CA ASP A 21 16.17 12.04 -42.79
C ASP A 21 17.56 11.47 -42.39
N LEU A 22 17.68 10.88 -41.19
CA LEU A 22 18.92 10.39 -40.58
C LEU A 22 20.04 11.43 -40.56
N ARG A 23 19.69 12.71 -40.57
CA ARG A 23 20.65 13.83 -40.58
C ARG A 23 20.45 14.73 -39.37
N ASN A 24 19.20 15.05 -39.07
CA ASN A 24 18.85 15.93 -37.97
C ASN A 24 18.41 15.12 -36.75
N ARG A 25 18.78 15.56 -35.56
CA ARG A 25 18.29 14.97 -34.31
C ARG A 25 17.04 15.70 -33.81
N ALA A 26 16.14 14.97 -33.18
CA ALA A 26 14.91 15.40 -32.54
C ALA A 26 15.14 16.06 -31.16
N THR A 27 16.28 16.70 -30.93
CA THR A 27 16.67 17.22 -29.61
C THR A 27 15.77 18.34 -29.07
N GLY A 28 15.00 19.00 -29.95
CA GLY A 28 14.02 20.03 -29.59
C GLY A 28 12.60 19.50 -29.39
N SER A 29 12.38 18.20 -29.60
CA SER A 29 11.06 17.61 -29.63
C SER A 29 10.52 17.30 -28.23
N ASN A 30 9.20 17.34 -28.10
CA ASN A 30 8.47 17.19 -26.86
C ASN A 30 7.29 16.23 -27.04
N ALA A 31 6.98 15.43 -26.02
CA ALA A 31 5.88 14.48 -26.04
C ALA A 31 5.04 14.52 -24.75
N GLY A 32 4.97 15.68 -24.09
CA GLY A 32 4.36 15.81 -22.75
C GLY A 32 2.83 15.68 -22.73
N ALA A 33 2.15 15.76 -23.87
CA ALA A 33 0.73 15.48 -23.96
C ALA A 33 0.42 14.04 -24.40
N SER A 34 1.45 13.24 -24.71
CA SER A 34 1.29 11.87 -25.19
C SER A 34 0.57 10.99 -24.16
N ASP A 35 -0.21 10.03 -24.65
CA ASP A 35 -0.84 9.00 -23.82
C ASP A 35 0.09 7.80 -23.55
N VAL A 36 1.27 7.81 -24.17
CA VAL A 36 2.33 6.81 -24.05
C VAL A 36 3.68 7.50 -23.79
N LEU A 37 4.52 6.84 -23.01
CA LEU A 37 5.89 7.24 -22.68
C LEU A 37 6.84 6.17 -23.21
N GLU A 38 8.03 6.56 -23.67
CA GLU A 38 8.99 5.59 -24.21
C GLU A 38 10.43 5.79 -23.76
N ALA A 39 11.16 4.68 -23.69
CA ALA A 39 12.59 4.63 -23.44
C ALA A 39 13.26 3.67 -24.43
N PHE A 40 14.39 4.09 -24.98
CA PHE A 40 15.25 3.25 -25.83
C PHE A 40 16.68 3.78 -25.84
N VAL A 41 17.60 2.93 -26.31
CA VAL A 41 18.95 3.31 -26.73
C VAL A 41 19.30 2.60 -28.02
N ILE A 42 19.57 3.36 -29.09
CA ILE A 42 19.94 2.84 -30.41
C ILE A 42 21.34 3.33 -30.79
N HIS A 43 22.14 2.43 -31.36
CA HIS A 43 23.48 2.72 -31.86
C HIS A 43 23.57 2.41 -33.36
N GLY A 44 24.58 2.96 -34.03
CA GLY A 44 24.95 2.51 -35.36
C GLY A 44 24.11 3.02 -36.53
N GLN A 45 23.11 3.90 -36.32
CA GLN A 45 22.25 4.38 -37.41
C GLN A 45 22.99 5.23 -38.45
N THR A 46 23.86 6.14 -38.00
CA THR A 46 24.56 7.10 -38.87
C THR A 46 26.07 7.11 -38.68
N SER A 47 26.56 6.46 -37.63
CA SER A 47 27.97 6.38 -37.26
C SER A 47 28.36 4.94 -36.98
N ALA A 48 29.54 4.52 -37.44
CA ALA A 48 30.12 3.22 -37.07
C ALA A 48 30.72 3.23 -35.64
N SER A 49 30.89 4.41 -35.03
CA SER A 49 31.33 4.54 -33.64
C SER A 49 30.16 4.26 -32.70
N VAL A 50 30.34 3.30 -31.80
CA VAL A 50 29.38 2.91 -30.78
C VAL A 50 29.87 3.48 -29.45
N ASP A 51 29.28 4.60 -29.06
CA ASP A 51 29.59 5.32 -27.82
C ASP A 51 28.40 6.21 -27.40
N SER A 52 28.45 6.74 -26.18
CA SER A 52 27.39 7.57 -25.60
C SER A 52 27.13 8.89 -26.31
N ASN A 53 28.10 9.42 -27.07
CA ASN A 53 27.93 10.67 -27.83
C ASN A 53 27.15 10.45 -29.11
N ASN A 54 27.25 9.25 -29.69
CA ASN A 54 26.60 8.87 -30.94
C ASN A 54 25.27 8.12 -30.72
N ALA A 55 25.05 7.57 -29.53
CA ALA A 55 23.81 6.90 -29.16
C ALA A 55 22.57 7.80 -29.30
N GLU A 56 21.53 7.24 -29.91
CA GLU A 56 20.16 7.75 -29.82
C GLU A 56 19.52 7.21 -28.55
N GLN A 57 18.77 8.05 -27.86
CA GLN A 57 18.26 7.81 -26.54
C GLN A 57 16.90 8.47 -26.42
N ALA A 58 15.94 7.76 -25.84
CA ALA A 58 14.72 8.32 -25.28
C ALA A 58 14.68 8.06 -23.77
N ARG A 59 14.20 9.05 -23.01
CA ARG A 59 14.10 9.02 -21.55
C ARG A 59 12.72 9.52 -21.14
N ILE A 60 12.23 8.99 -20.03
CA ILE A 60 10.90 9.33 -19.49
C ILE A 60 11.08 10.23 -18.27
N LEU A 61 10.31 11.30 -18.19
CA LEU A 61 10.20 12.17 -17.03
C LEU A 61 8.84 11.94 -16.36
N LEU A 62 8.80 11.91 -15.03
CA LEU A 62 7.57 11.76 -14.24
C LEU A 62 7.62 12.65 -13.02
N GLN A 63 6.57 13.40 -12.74
CA GLN A 63 6.45 14.18 -11.51
C GLN A 63 5.14 13.87 -10.78
N PHE A 64 5.18 13.95 -9.45
CA PHE A 64 4.08 13.65 -8.55
C PHE A 64 3.90 14.80 -7.56
N ASP A 65 2.68 14.99 -7.05
CA ASP A 65 2.42 16.00 -6.02
C ASP A 65 2.91 15.52 -4.64
N MET A 66 4.05 16.04 -4.20
CA MET A 66 4.58 15.73 -2.88
C MET A 66 3.76 16.34 -1.75
N ASN A 67 3.08 17.46 -2.00
CA ASN A 67 2.30 18.13 -0.97
C ASN A 67 1.10 17.24 -0.58
N GLU A 68 0.47 16.55 -1.54
CA GLU A 68 -0.59 15.58 -1.26
C GLU A 68 -0.10 14.47 -0.31
N ILE A 69 1.10 13.94 -0.53
CA ILE A 69 1.69 12.90 0.34
C ILE A 69 1.98 13.47 1.74
N VAL A 70 2.57 14.66 1.84
CA VAL A 70 2.88 15.30 3.13
C VAL A 70 1.60 15.62 3.91
N ASP A 71 0.57 16.11 3.24
CA ASP A 71 -0.73 16.42 3.83
C ASP A 71 -1.42 15.14 4.31
N ASP A 72 -1.38 14.06 3.53
CA ASP A 72 -1.95 12.76 3.92
C ASP A 72 -1.22 12.16 5.14
N ILE A 73 0.09 12.39 5.29
CA ILE A 73 0.82 12.03 6.52
C ILE A 73 0.38 12.90 7.70
N ALA A 74 0.32 14.22 7.51
CA ALA A 74 -0.05 15.16 8.58
C ALA A 74 -1.49 14.93 9.08
N ASN A 75 -2.38 14.49 8.19
CA ASN A 75 -3.78 14.15 8.50
C ASN A 75 -3.97 12.70 8.99
N GLY A 76 -2.91 11.89 9.07
CA GLY A 76 -2.99 10.48 9.49
C GLY A 76 -3.71 9.56 8.49
N VAL A 77 -3.84 9.96 7.23
CA VAL A 77 -4.40 9.11 6.16
C VAL A 77 -3.44 7.96 5.84
N ILE A 78 -2.14 8.25 5.82
CA ILE A 78 -1.05 7.28 5.71
C ILE A 78 -0.08 7.46 6.90
N PRO A 79 0.66 6.43 7.32
CA PRO A 79 1.57 6.55 8.45
C PRO A 79 2.85 7.32 8.08
N SER A 80 3.47 7.95 9.08
CA SER A 80 4.72 8.69 8.90
C SER A 80 5.95 7.78 8.75
N SER A 81 5.88 6.54 9.22
CA SER A 81 6.89 5.47 9.12
C SER A 81 6.21 4.13 8.80
N SER A 82 7.00 3.09 8.50
CA SER A 82 6.47 1.75 8.17
C SER A 82 5.51 1.74 6.97
N VAL A 83 5.84 2.55 5.96
CA VAL A 83 5.13 2.64 4.68
C VAL A 83 6.14 2.46 3.55
N ASP A 84 5.77 1.65 2.56
CA ASP A 84 6.51 1.51 1.32
C ASP A 84 5.85 2.33 0.21
N TYR A 85 6.65 3.09 -0.52
CA TYR A 85 6.24 3.84 -1.70
C TYR A 85 6.70 3.11 -2.95
N ILE A 86 5.76 2.62 -3.74
CA ILE A 86 6.03 1.85 -4.95
C ILE A 86 5.64 2.67 -6.18
N LEU A 87 6.63 2.99 -7.02
CA LEU A 87 6.37 3.53 -8.36
C LEU A 87 5.85 2.39 -9.24
N ARG A 88 4.65 2.58 -9.81
CA ARG A 88 4.05 1.66 -10.76
C ARG A 88 3.89 2.35 -12.11
N MET A 89 4.40 1.70 -13.16
CA MET A 89 4.15 2.08 -14.55
C MET A 89 3.75 0.84 -15.34
N TYR A 90 2.81 1.00 -16.26
CA TYR A 90 2.18 -0.13 -16.92
C TYR A 90 2.60 -0.21 -18.37
N ASN A 91 2.98 -1.40 -18.81
CA ASN A 91 3.41 -1.65 -20.18
C ASN A 91 2.31 -1.26 -21.17
N ALA A 92 2.67 -0.46 -22.17
CA ALA A 92 1.81 -0.13 -23.30
C ALA A 92 2.17 -1.06 -24.48
N PRO A 93 1.32 -2.05 -24.83
CA PRO A 93 1.62 -2.96 -25.92
C PRO A 93 1.76 -2.22 -27.26
N HIS A 94 2.78 -2.55 -28.04
CA HIS A 94 3.07 -1.96 -29.33
C HIS A 94 3.63 -3.02 -30.30
N ALA A 95 3.75 -2.66 -31.59
CA ALA A 95 4.18 -3.58 -32.65
C ALA A 95 5.70 -3.61 -32.86
N ASP A 96 6.44 -2.71 -32.22
CA ASP A 96 7.89 -2.57 -32.40
C ASP A 96 8.65 -3.61 -31.58
N THR A 97 9.92 -3.81 -31.91
CA THR A 97 10.81 -4.70 -31.17
C THR A 97 10.97 -4.21 -29.73
N THR A 98 10.64 -5.06 -28.76
CA THR A 98 10.83 -4.77 -27.34
C THR A 98 12.18 -5.32 -26.85
N PRO A 99 12.92 -4.58 -26.01
CA PRO A 99 14.15 -5.08 -25.39
C PRO A 99 13.88 -6.23 -24.41
N LEU A 100 14.85 -7.14 -24.24
CA LEU A 100 14.78 -8.27 -23.31
C LEU A 100 15.98 -8.23 -22.36
N SER A 101 15.79 -8.70 -21.11
CA SER A 101 16.88 -8.85 -20.13
C SER A 101 17.72 -7.58 -19.96
N TYR A 102 17.08 -6.49 -19.52
CA TYR A 102 17.71 -5.17 -19.38
C TYR A 102 17.21 -4.45 -18.13
N SER A 103 17.91 -3.39 -17.71
CA SER A 103 17.47 -2.56 -16.58
C SER A 103 17.15 -1.13 -17.01
N LEU A 104 16.16 -0.53 -16.34
CA LEU A 104 15.95 0.91 -16.36
C LEU A 104 16.25 1.49 -14.98
N ASN A 105 17.05 2.55 -14.96
CA ASN A 105 17.33 3.34 -13.77
C ASN A 105 16.24 4.39 -13.60
N VAL A 106 15.65 4.44 -12.40
CA VAL A 106 14.76 5.50 -11.92
C VAL A 106 15.60 6.41 -11.03
N VAL A 107 15.85 7.64 -11.48
CA VAL A 107 16.72 8.61 -10.81
C VAL A 107 15.93 9.86 -10.47
N MET A 108 16.18 10.47 -9.32
CA MET A 108 15.57 11.77 -8.97
C MET A 108 16.14 12.90 -9.83
N LEU A 109 15.27 13.80 -10.31
CA LEU A 109 15.67 15.00 -11.03
C LEU A 109 16.16 16.10 -10.06
N ASP A 110 17.20 16.81 -10.48
CA ASP A 110 17.81 17.92 -9.73
C ASP A 110 17.19 19.29 -10.08
N GLN A 111 16.45 19.35 -11.20
CA GLN A 111 15.92 20.59 -11.75
C GLN A 111 14.45 20.43 -12.15
N SER A 112 13.65 21.46 -11.88
CA SER A 112 12.26 21.54 -12.30
C SER A 112 12.12 21.68 -13.81
N TRP A 113 10.97 21.25 -14.35
CA TRP A 113 10.73 21.22 -15.78
C TRP A 113 9.25 21.47 -16.10
N ASN A 114 8.99 21.87 -17.34
CA ASN A 114 7.64 22.14 -17.82
C ASN A 114 7.25 21.15 -18.91
N GLU A 115 6.32 20.27 -18.59
CA GLU A 115 5.84 19.18 -19.44
C GLU A 115 5.76 19.46 -20.95
N GLY A 116 5.14 20.57 -21.35
CA GLY A 116 4.91 20.87 -22.77
C GLY A 116 3.58 20.33 -23.27
N ARG A 117 3.44 20.17 -24.60
CA ARG A 117 2.17 19.84 -25.27
C ARG A 117 2.30 18.94 -26.49
N GLY A 118 3.50 18.47 -26.82
CA GLY A 118 3.71 17.62 -27.98
C GLY A 118 3.18 16.21 -27.77
N LEU A 119 2.92 15.52 -28.87
CA LEU A 119 2.28 14.21 -28.94
C LEU A 119 3.08 13.23 -29.81
N ASP A 120 3.82 13.76 -30.78
CA ASP A 120 4.48 12.96 -31.80
C ASP A 120 5.73 12.23 -31.29
N LEU A 121 5.60 10.91 -31.12
CA LEU A 121 6.67 9.97 -30.75
C LEU A 121 7.26 9.21 -31.95
N GLU A 122 6.79 9.48 -33.16
CA GLU A 122 7.24 8.73 -34.35
C GLU A 122 8.15 9.61 -35.22
N GLU A 123 7.68 10.78 -35.63
CA GLU A 123 8.47 11.72 -36.45
C GLU A 123 9.14 12.83 -35.62
N PHE A 124 8.75 12.94 -34.33
CA PHE A 124 9.21 13.95 -33.39
C PHE A 124 9.15 15.38 -33.95
N THR A 125 8.03 15.72 -34.60
CA THR A 125 7.83 17.02 -35.25
C THR A 125 7.41 18.12 -34.28
N ASP A 126 6.83 17.73 -33.14
CA ASP A 126 6.36 18.65 -32.11
C ASP A 126 7.53 19.24 -31.29
N ASN A 127 7.90 20.48 -31.59
CA ASN A 127 8.88 21.20 -30.77
C ASN A 127 8.24 21.68 -29.46
N GLY A 128 8.95 21.54 -28.35
CA GLY A 128 8.45 21.99 -27.06
C GLY A 128 9.54 22.45 -26.10
N VAL A 129 9.10 22.91 -24.93
CA VAL A 129 9.92 23.65 -23.97
C VAL A 129 10.72 22.75 -23.02
N CYS A 130 10.21 21.54 -22.77
CA CYS A 130 10.95 20.44 -22.16
C CYS A 130 11.30 19.42 -23.24
N ASN A 131 12.59 19.26 -23.51
CA ASN A 131 13.12 18.39 -24.56
C ASN A 131 14.51 17.89 -24.13
N TRP A 132 15.27 17.30 -25.05
CA TRP A 132 16.60 16.77 -24.74
C TRP A 132 17.58 17.85 -24.25
N VAL A 133 17.39 19.10 -24.65
CA VAL A 133 18.34 20.19 -24.41
C VAL A 133 17.85 21.14 -23.32
N SER A 134 16.54 21.31 -23.19
CA SER A 134 15.91 22.31 -22.33
C SER A 134 14.95 21.66 -21.33
N ALA A 135 14.95 22.15 -20.09
CA ALA A 135 14.01 21.74 -19.05
C ALA A 135 12.68 22.52 -19.13
N SER A 136 12.79 23.81 -19.47
CA SER A 136 11.66 24.73 -19.63
C SER A 136 12.04 25.90 -20.53
N VAL A 137 11.12 26.86 -20.72
CA VAL A 137 11.34 28.05 -21.55
C VAL A 137 12.53 28.83 -21.03
N GLY A 138 13.58 28.95 -21.86
CA GLY A 138 14.79 29.71 -21.53
C GLY A 138 15.67 29.07 -20.46
N SER A 139 15.45 27.80 -20.11
CA SER A 139 16.21 27.09 -19.09
C SER A 139 16.72 25.75 -19.63
N PHE A 140 18.02 25.66 -19.85
CA PHE A 140 18.70 24.41 -20.20
C PHE A 140 18.76 23.46 -19.01
N TRP A 141 18.97 22.18 -19.27
CA TRP A 141 19.33 21.22 -18.22
C TRP A 141 20.70 21.58 -17.66
N GLY A 142 20.79 21.92 -16.36
CA GLY A 142 22.03 22.26 -15.67
C GLY A 142 22.73 23.51 -16.19
N ALA A 143 23.44 23.39 -17.32
CA ALA A 143 24.24 24.46 -17.93
C ALA A 143 24.00 24.54 -19.45
N ASP A 144 24.44 25.65 -20.06
CA ASP A 144 24.27 25.89 -21.48
C ASP A 144 24.93 24.78 -22.33
N PRO A 145 24.16 24.08 -23.19
CA PRO A 145 24.65 23.01 -24.03
C PRO A 145 25.68 23.47 -25.08
N ALA A 146 25.76 24.77 -25.36
CA ALA A 146 26.74 25.34 -26.29
C ALA A 146 28.16 25.35 -25.71
N ASN A 147 28.34 25.16 -24.39
CA ASN A 147 29.65 25.02 -23.76
C ASN A 147 30.02 23.52 -23.64
N PRO A 148 30.95 22.99 -24.47
CA PRO A 148 31.26 21.56 -24.47
C PRO A 148 31.84 21.04 -23.15
N ALA A 149 32.47 21.88 -22.34
CA ALA A 149 33.11 21.48 -21.09
C ALA A 149 32.11 21.24 -19.94
N THR A 150 30.92 21.85 -20.01
CA THR A 150 29.89 21.77 -18.97
C THR A 150 28.54 21.34 -19.53
N LYS A 151 28.51 20.86 -20.78
CA LYS A 151 27.28 20.53 -21.49
C LYS A 151 26.51 19.45 -20.73
N VAL A 152 25.27 19.75 -20.39
CA VAL A 152 24.31 18.81 -19.83
C VAL A 152 23.12 18.71 -20.78
N THR A 153 22.77 17.49 -21.18
CA THR A 153 21.61 17.20 -22.03
C THR A 153 21.01 15.85 -21.65
N GLY A 154 19.72 15.66 -21.93
CA GLY A 154 18.96 14.46 -21.57
C GLY A 154 18.50 14.46 -20.11
N GLY A 155 18.39 15.63 -19.47
CA GLY A 155 18.00 15.77 -18.06
C GLY A 155 19.17 16.12 -17.14
N TYR A 156 18.86 16.72 -15.99
CA TYR A 156 19.79 17.00 -14.90
C TYR A 156 19.26 16.34 -13.62
N PHE A 157 20.04 15.46 -13.02
CA PHE A 157 19.58 14.51 -12.00
C PHE A 157 20.65 14.23 -10.95
N HIS A 158 20.18 13.77 -9.80
CA HIS A 158 21.05 13.48 -8.66
C HIS A 158 22.01 12.32 -8.96
N GLU A 159 23.24 12.47 -8.50
CA GLU A 159 24.26 11.42 -8.51
C GLU A 159 24.62 10.98 -7.08
N GLY A 160 25.11 9.75 -6.97
CA GLY A 160 25.60 9.19 -5.71
C GLY A 160 24.60 8.30 -4.95
N PRO A 161 24.92 7.93 -3.69
CA PRO A 161 24.10 7.02 -2.90
C PRO A 161 22.68 7.56 -2.69
N ASN A 162 21.68 6.67 -2.73
CA ASN A 162 20.26 6.98 -2.52
C ASN A 162 19.71 8.06 -3.49
N ALA A 163 20.31 8.21 -4.68
CA ALA A 163 19.81 9.09 -5.74
C ALA A 163 18.93 8.37 -6.77
N SER A 164 19.07 7.04 -6.85
CA SER A 164 18.44 6.22 -7.88
C SER A 164 18.17 4.80 -7.38
N ALA A 165 17.24 4.13 -8.05
CA ALA A 165 17.07 2.69 -8.00
C ALA A 165 16.99 2.13 -9.44
N SER A 166 17.13 0.82 -9.60
CA SER A 166 17.07 0.15 -10.90
C SER A 166 16.05 -0.97 -10.88
N TYR A 167 15.32 -1.15 -11.98
CA TYR A 167 14.36 -2.24 -12.16
C TYR A 167 14.78 -3.10 -13.36
N PHE A 168 14.88 -4.40 -13.14
CA PHE A 168 15.26 -5.38 -14.16
C PHE A 168 14.03 -5.96 -14.87
N PHE A 169 14.03 -5.88 -16.19
CA PHE A 169 13.05 -6.45 -17.08
C PHE A 169 13.61 -7.74 -17.69
N SER A 170 12.94 -8.86 -17.45
CA SER A 170 13.33 -10.14 -18.05
C SER A 170 12.78 -10.31 -19.46
N GLY A 171 11.49 -9.99 -19.65
CA GLY A 171 10.74 -10.20 -20.90
C GLY A 171 10.38 -8.92 -21.64
N GLY A 172 10.62 -7.75 -21.04
CA GLY A 172 10.38 -6.44 -21.65
C GLY A 172 8.92 -6.02 -21.77
N VAL A 173 7.96 -6.94 -21.66
CA VAL A 173 6.51 -6.68 -21.75
C VAL A 173 5.84 -6.55 -20.38
N GLU A 174 6.58 -6.75 -19.30
CA GLU A 174 6.11 -6.59 -17.93
C GLU A 174 5.98 -5.11 -17.50
N ASP A 175 5.16 -4.89 -16.47
CA ASP A 175 4.98 -3.61 -15.80
C ASP A 175 6.18 -3.29 -14.90
N LEU A 176 6.45 -1.99 -14.66
CA LEU A 176 7.43 -1.55 -13.68
C LEU A 176 6.76 -1.46 -12.30
N SER A 177 7.38 -2.09 -11.29
CA SER A 177 6.98 -1.98 -9.89
C SER A 177 8.23 -1.86 -9.02
N LEU A 178 8.62 -0.63 -8.67
CA LEU A 178 9.88 -0.33 -7.99
C LEU A 178 9.65 0.41 -6.67
N ASN A 179 10.32 -0.01 -5.59
CA ASN A 179 10.34 0.75 -4.35
C ASN A 179 11.16 2.04 -4.53
N VAL A 180 10.54 3.17 -4.22
CA VAL A 180 11.11 4.53 -4.36
C VAL A 180 11.18 5.26 -3.02
N ASN A 181 11.28 4.53 -1.89
CA ASN A 181 11.45 5.12 -0.56
C ASN A 181 12.62 6.10 -0.51
N PHE A 182 13.74 5.78 -1.20
CA PHE A 182 14.92 6.65 -1.29
C PHE A 182 14.58 8.09 -1.73
N ALA A 183 13.62 8.25 -2.63
CA ALA A 183 13.22 9.54 -3.14
C ALA A 183 12.20 10.22 -2.23
N VAL A 184 11.18 9.48 -1.80
CA VAL A 184 10.12 10.03 -0.94
C VAL A 184 10.69 10.47 0.40
N ASP A 185 11.57 9.69 1.01
CA ASP A 185 12.23 10.04 2.27
C ASP A 185 13.08 11.31 2.14
N ARG A 186 13.81 11.44 1.01
CA ARG A 186 14.60 12.64 0.73
C ARG A 186 13.71 13.87 0.53
N TRP A 187 12.67 13.78 -0.30
CA TRP A 187 11.74 14.89 -0.55
C TRP A 187 10.99 15.34 0.71
N ARG A 188 10.68 14.40 1.61
CA ARG A 188 10.12 14.71 2.94
C ARG A 188 11.12 15.46 3.81
N SER A 189 12.39 15.05 3.82
CA SER A 189 13.43 15.69 4.63
C SER A 189 13.79 17.11 4.17
N SER A 190 13.66 17.38 2.87
CA SER A 190 14.02 18.67 2.25
C SER A 190 12.87 19.67 2.14
N GLY A 191 11.68 19.36 2.69
CA GLY A 191 10.54 20.29 2.73
C GLY A 191 9.83 20.55 1.39
N SER A 192 9.64 19.51 0.57
CA SER A 192 8.99 19.52 -0.78
C SER A 192 9.59 20.44 -1.86
N GLU A 193 10.41 21.44 -1.52
CA GLU A 193 11.10 22.39 -2.42
C GLU A 193 12.15 21.73 -3.35
N GLY A 194 12.33 20.41 -3.26
CA GLY A 194 13.24 19.63 -4.11
C GLY A 194 12.58 18.50 -4.90
N ASN A 195 11.24 18.38 -4.91
CA ASN A 195 10.59 17.38 -5.75
C ASN A 195 10.47 17.89 -7.20
N ASN A 196 11.41 17.45 -8.04
CA ASN A 196 11.36 17.64 -9.48
C ASN A 196 10.95 16.37 -10.23
N GLY A 197 10.55 15.32 -9.51
CA GLY A 197 10.17 14.04 -10.07
C GLY A 197 11.36 13.11 -10.37
N PHE A 198 11.11 12.16 -11.27
CA PHE A 198 12.02 11.13 -11.71
C PHE A 198 12.38 11.28 -13.18
N ILE A 199 13.57 10.80 -13.54
CA ILE A 199 13.95 10.44 -14.89
C ILE A 199 14.19 8.93 -14.96
N LEU A 200 13.59 8.28 -15.96
CA LEU A 200 13.88 6.90 -16.31
C LEU A 200 14.80 6.87 -17.52
N LYS A 201 15.93 6.19 -17.36
CA LYS A 201 16.94 6.03 -18.41
C LYS A 201 17.54 4.62 -18.38
N HIS A 202 18.05 4.18 -19.51
CA HIS A 202 18.94 3.02 -19.56
C HIS A 202 20.22 3.29 -18.77
N THR A 203 20.88 2.21 -18.35
CA THR A 203 22.15 2.23 -17.63
C THR A 203 23.28 2.76 -18.52
N ASP A 204 24.36 3.28 -17.90
CA ASP A 204 25.40 4.00 -18.65
C ASP A 204 26.27 3.08 -19.53
N ASP A 205 26.45 1.83 -19.13
CA ASP A 205 27.04 0.73 -19.92
C ASP A 205 26.24 0.47 -21.21
N VAL A 206 24.92 0.44 -21.12
CA VAL A 206 24.03 0.32 -22.28
C VAL A 206 24.16 1.54 -23.18
N ILE A 207 24.15 2.74 -22.61
CA ILE A 207 24.29 3.99 -23.38
C ILE A 207 25.65 4.04 -24.08
N ALA A 208 26.72 3.60 -23.42
CA ALA A 208 28.06 3.46 -23.99
C ALA A 208 28.17 2.36 -25.06
N GLY A 209 27.16 1.48 -25.15
CA GLY A 209 27.03 0.44 -26.15
C GLY A 209 27.71 -0.88 -25.79
N GLU A 210 28.08 -1.09 -24.52
CA GLU A 210 28.69 -2.34 -24.03
C GLU A 210 27.77 -3.55 -24.19
N HIS A 211 26.46 -3.30 -24.20
CA HIS A 211 25.40 -4.31 -24.34
C HIS A 211 24.63 -4.21 -25.67
N GLY A 212 25.06 -3.32 -26.57
CA GLY A 212 24.38 -3.05 -27.83
C GLY A 212 23.10 -2.21 -27.68
N THR A 213 22.25 -2.31 -28.70
CA THR A 213 21.00 -1.53 -28.82
C THR A 213 19.85 -2.18 -28.05
N PHE A 214 19.13 -1.36 -27.29
CA PHE A 214 17.85 -1.72 -26.69
C PHE A 214 16.77 -0.88 -27.35
N PHE A 215 15.92 -1.55 -28.11
CA PHE A 215 14.79 -0.95 -28.80
C PHE A 215 13.73 -0.43 -27.81
N THR A 216 12.56 -0.09 -28.32
CA THR A 216 11.57 0.68 -27.58
C THR A 216 10.88 -0.12 -26.50
N LYS A 217 10.89 0.42 -25.28
CA LYS A 217 9.96 0.09 -24.20
C LYS A 217 8.94 1.22 -24.08
N LYS A 218 7.65 0.89 -24.18
CA LYS A 218 6.54 1.84 -24.01
C LYS A 218 5.77 1.60 -22.69
N PHE A 219 5.41 2.67 -22.00
CA PHE A 219 4.52 2.68 -20.84
C PHE A 219 3.33 3.60 -21.10
N PHE A 220 2.19 3.36 -20.46
CA PHE A 220 1.10 4.33 -20.51
C PHE A 220 1.48 5.60 -19.75
N GLY A 221 1.16 6.76 -20.35
CA GLY A 221 1.29 8.08 -19.75
C GLY A 221 0.07 8.48 -18.93
N ARG A 222 0.15 9.62 -18.25
CA ARG A 222 -0.90 10.16 -17.37
C ARG A 222 -2.17 10.54 -18.15
N ASN A 223 -2.02 10.89 -19.42
CA ASN A 223 -3.12 11.24 -20.33
C ASN A 223 -3.83 10.01 -20.92
N SER A 224 -3.34 8.80 -20.66
CA SER A 224 -3.95 7.57 -21.17
C SER A 224 -5.41 7.41 -20.77
N GLU A 225 -6.25 6.93 -21.68
CA GLU A 225 -7.64 6.56 -21.39
C GLU A 225 -7.76 5.40 -20.39
N PHE A 226 -6.72 4.57 -20.29
CA PHE A 226 -6.68 3.44 -19.35
C PHE A 226 -6.33 3.94 -17.94
N TYR A 227 -7.34 4.39 -17.20
CA TYR A 227 -7.18 5.01 -15.88
C TYR A 227 -6.29 4.21 -14.91
N PHE A 228 -6.51 2.91 -14.77
CA PHE A 228 -5.72 2.03 -13.88
C PHE A 228 -4.30 1.75 -14.37
N LYS A 229 -3.96 2.15 -15.61
CA LYS A 229 -2.64 1.97 -16.20
C LYS A 229 -1.80 3.24 -16.22
N ARG A 230 -2.33 4.34 -15.69
CA ARG A 230 -1.58 5.61 -15.55
C ARG A 230 -0.46 5.46 -14.51
N PRO A 231 0.67 6.18 -14.67
CA PRO A 231 1.76 6.14 -13.69
C PRO A 231 1.31 6.62 -12.31
N VAL A 232 1.71 5.89 -11.27
CA VAL A 232 1.26 6.13 -9.88
C VAL A 232 2.36 5.80 -8.88
N ILE A 233 2.46 6.59 -7.80
CA ILE A 233 3.12 6.17 -6.56
C ILE A 233 2.05 5.55 -5.65
N GLU A 234 2.25 4.31 -5.26
CA GLU A 234 1.37 3.58 -4.35
C GLU A 234 2.04 3.49 -2.97
N ALA A 235 1.48 4.18 -1.97
CA ALA A 235 1.84 4.02 -0.57
C ALA A 235 1.15 2.78 0.00
N ARG A 236 1.93 1.89 0.62
CA ARG A 236 1.49 0.59 1.16
C ARG A 236 1.92 0.45 2.61
N TRP A 237 0.98 0.14 3.51
CA TRP A 237 1.25 -0.09 4.93
C TRP A 237 0.23 -1.06 5.53
N ASP A 238 0.56 -1.74 6.63
CA ASP A 238 -0.43 -2.53 7.36
C ASP A 238 -1.38 -1.60 8.13
N SER A 239 -2.68 -1.72 7.85
CA SER A 239 -3.75 -0.96 8.53
C SER A 239 -4.66 -1.86 9.38
N SER A 240 -4.22 -3.09 9.64
CA SER A 240 -5.02 -4.09 10.35
C SER A 240 -5.13 -3.78 11.84
N ARG A 241 -6.35 -3.92 12.39
CA ARG A 241 -6.61 -3.96 13.83
C ARG A 241 -6.79 -5.41 14.27
N LYS A 242 -6.01 -5.82 15.26
CA LYS A 242 -5.98 -7.19 15.79
C LYS A 242 -6.63 -7.22 17.17
N ASP A 243 -7.96 -7.36 17.23
CA ASP A 243 -8.67 -7.47 18.51
C ASP A 243 -8.77 -8.94 18.92
N ASN A 244 -7.93 -9.33 19.88
CA ASN A 244 -7.77 -10.70 20.32
C ASN A 244 -8.85 -11.17 21.29
N ARG A 245 -9.90 -10.38 21.53
CA ARG A 245 -10.98 -10.75 22.47
C ARG A 245 -11.60 -12.11 22.16
N GLY A 246 -11.78 -12.44 20.87
CA GLY A 246 -12.41 -13.69 20.44
C GLY A 246 -11.46 -14.89 20.30
N ASN A 247 -10.14 -14.66 20.26
CA ASN A 247 -9.12 -15.71 20.14
C ASN A 247 -8.01 -15.56 21.18
N PHE A 248 -8.34 -15.01 22.35
CA PHE A 248 -7.37 -14.69 23.38
C PHE A 248 -6.61 -15.94 23.80
N ILE A 249 -5.29 -15.89 23.86
CA ILE A 249 -4.46 -17.01 24.30
C ILE A 249 -3.85 -16.78 25.68
N VAL A 250 -3.83 -17.84 26.50
CA VAL A 250 -3.06 -17.83 27.74
C VAL A 250 -1.57 -17.85 27.39
N SER A 251 -0.79 -17.00 28.07
CA SER A 251 0.65 -16.95 27.90
C SER A 251 1.27 -18.32 28.15
N SER A 252 2.12 -18.76 27.22
CA SER A 252 2.70 -20.09 27.20
C SER A 252 4.15 -20.03 26.73
N SER A 253 4.95 -20.97 27.20
CA SER A 253 6.31 -21.20 26.71
C SER A 253 6.35 -21.77 25.28
N LEU A 254 5.19 -22.10 24.70
CA LEU A 254 5.06 -22.53 23.30
C LEU A 254 5.04 -21.35 22.31
N ALA A 255 4.83 -20.13 22.80
CA ALA A 255 4.78 -18.89 22.02
C ALA A 255 5.90 -17.96 22.48
N ASP A 256 6.38 -17.10 21.58
CA ASP A 256 7.38 -16.10 21.92
C ASP A 256 6.78 -14.92 22.70
N GLY A 257 7.61 -13.94 23.07
CA GLY A 257 7.13 -12.80 23.86
C GLY A 257 6.07 -11.96 23.15
N SER A 258 6.19 -11.77 21.83
CA SER A 258 5.24 -11.03 21.01
C SER A 258 3.93 -11.79 20.82
N ASP A 259 4.00 -13.07 20.51
CA ASP A 259 2.84 -13.94 20.30
C ASP A 259 2.02 -14.11 21.58
N ASN A 260 2.66 -14.03 22.75
CA ASN A 260 1.98 -14.09 24.04
C ASN A 260 1.15 -12.84 24.37
N LEU A 261 1.39 -11.71 23.69
CA LEU A 261 0.65 -10.46 23.93
C LEU A 261 -0.66 -10.45 23.14
N ASN A 262 -1.76 -10.32 23.87
CA ASN A 262 -3.09 -10.19 23.30
C ASN A 262 -3.53 -8.72 23.37
N THR A 263 -4.10 -8.20 22.30
CA THR A 263 -4.57 -6.80 22.24
C THR A 263 -6.09 -6.76 22.32
N LEU A 264 -6.63 -5.95 23.23
CA LEU A 264 -8.07 -5.73 23.37
C LEU A 264 -8.45 -4.29 23.03
N PHE A 265 -9.59 -4.12 22.38
CA PHE A 265 -10.13 -2.81 22.03
C PHE A 265 -11.41 -2.48 22.82
N LEU A 266 -11.60 -1.18 23.05
CA LEU A 266 -12.81 -0.56 23.57
C LEU A 266 -13.30 0.49 22.57
N TYR A 267 -14.56 0.37 22.14
CA TYR A 267 -15.21 1.31 21.24
C TYR A 267 -16.28 2.11 21.98
N ASN A 268 -16.03 3.39 22.28
CA ASN A 268 -17.00 4.25 22.94
C ASN A 268 -17.96 4.89 21.91
N ASN A 269 -19.09 4.22 21.68
CA ASN A 269 -20.10 4.67 20.74
C ASN A 269 -21.25 5.40 21.47
N VAL A 270 -21.33 6.72 21.27
CA VAL A 270 -22.40 7.56 21.82
C VAL A 270 -23.37 7.94 20.71
N ARG A 271 -24.56 7.31 20.69
CA ARG A 271 -25.63 7.55 19.71
C ARG A 271 -25.19 7.34 18.25
N GLY A 272 -24.43 6.28 17.99
CA GLY A 272 -23.94 5.92 16.66
C GLY A 272 -22.63 6.60 16.26
N GLN A 273 -22.02 7.40 17.13
CA GLN A 273 -20.79 8.14 16.86
C GLN A 273 -19.70 7.75 17.86
N LEU A 274 -18.50 7.45 17.37
CA LEU A 274 -17.34 7.25 18.23
C LEU A 274 -16.94 8.59 18.87
N LYS A 275 -16.84 8.62 20.20
CA LYS A 275 -16.46 9.83 20.94
C LYS A 275 -15.48 9.50 22.05
N ASN A 276 -14.55 10.41 22.33
CA ASN A 276 -13.67 10.28 23.49
C ASN A 276 -14.50 10.28 24.78
N ILE A 277 -14.08 9.47 25.75
CA ILE A 277 -14.67 9.44 27.08
C ILE A 277 -14.29 10.76 27.77
N PRO A 278 -15.27 11.53 28.27
CA PRO A 278 -14.99 12.83 28.88
C PRO A 278 -14.29 12.68 30.23
N GLY A 279 -13.42 13.64 30.56
CA GLY A 279 -12.76 13.72 31.87
C GLY A 279 -11.57 12.76 32.06
N LEU A 280 -11.13 12.07 31.02
CA LEU A 280 -9.88 11.32 31.05
C LEU A 280 -8.68 12.27 30.98
N LYS A 281 -7.69 12.03 31.82
CA LYS A 281 -6.37 12.67 31.70
C LYS A 281 -5.60 11.99 30.57
N ASP A 282 -5.06 12.78 29.65
CA ASP A 282 -4.23 12.31 28.53
C ASP A 282 -4.88 11.20 27.68
N ASN A 283 -6.22 11.16 27.62
CA ASN A 283 -7.00 10.08 26.98
C ASN A 283 -6.62 8.66 27.46
N GLN A 284 -6.18 8.52 28.71
CA GLN A 284 -5.77 7.24 29.28
C GLN A 284 -6.83 6.61 30.18
N LEU A 285 -6.88 5.28 30.16
CA LEU A 285 -7.73 4.43 31.00
C LEU A 285 -6.85 3.43 31.74
N LEU A 286 -7.35 2.90 32.85
CA LEU A 286 -6.79 1.69 33.43
C LEU A 286 -7.63 0.49 33.02
N LEU A 287 -6.95 -0.59 32.62
CA LEU A 287 -7.52 -1.90 32.40
C LEU A 287 -7.12 -2.82 33.55
N LYS A 288 -8.13 -3.45 34.16
CA LYS A 288 -7.97 -4.56 35.10
C LYS A 288 -8.67 -5.79 34.57
N VAL A 289 -8.03 -6.94 34.73
CA VAL A 289 -8.65 -8.22 34.41
C VAL A 289 -9.18 -8.85 35.69
N TYR A 290 -10.40 -9.37 35.64
CA TYR A 290 -11.02 -10.12 36.72
C TYR A 290 -11.36 -11.52 36.24
N SER A 291 -11.21 -12.52 37.11
CA SER A 291 -11.83 -13.83 36.88
C SER A 291 -13.32 -13.73 37.12
N GLY A 292 -14.12 -14.64 36.59
CA GLY A 292 -15.55 -14.66 36.87
C GLY A 292 -16.22 -15.99 36.52
N THR A 293 -17.53 -15.94 36.39
CA THR A 293 -18.36 -17.02 35.82
C THR A 293 -18.80 -16.61 34.41
N ALA A 294 -19.59 -17.45 33.74
CA ALA A 294 -20.18 -17.12 32.43
C ALA A 294 -21.06 -15.85 32.43
N THR A 295 -21.48 -15.35 33.59
CA THR A 295 -22.48 -14.27 33.69
C THR A 295 -21.99 -13.00 34.36
N ALA A 296 -20.90 -13.05 35.14
CA ALA A 296 -20.40 -11.88 35.85
C ALA A 296 -18.91 -12.02 36.28
N PRO A 297 -18.19 -10.88 36.39
CA PRO A 297 -16.88 -10.85 37.02
C PRO A 297 -16.96 -11.13 38.52
N SER A 298 -15.92 -11.74 39.05
CA SER A 298 -15.66 -11.88 40.48
C SER A 298 -14.99 -10.64 41.05
N THR A 299 -14.77 -10.63 42.37
CA THR A 299 -14.12 -9.51 43.06
C THR A 299 -12.59 -9.49 42.93
N ASN A 300 -11.98 -10.62 42.53
CA ASN A 300 -10.53 -10.78 42.54
C ASN A 300 -9.94 -10.46 41.17
N SER A 301 -9.02 -9.49 41.13
CA SER A 301 -8.27 -9.20 39.91
C SER A 301 -7.21 -10.26 39.66
N VAL A 302 -6.97 -10.51 38.37
CA VAL A 302 -5.97 -11.43 37.84
C VAL A 302 -4.69 -10.65 37.55
N LEU A 303 -3.55 -11.29 37.82
CA LEU A 303 -2.25 -10.75 37.41
C LEU A 303 -2.12 -10.84 35.89
N ILE A 304 -1.72 -9.72 35.29
CA ILE A 304 -1.42 -9.57 33.87
C ILE A 304 0.04 -9.21 33.69
N ILE A 305 0.58 -9.48 32.52
CA ILE A 305 1.98 -9.25 32.17
C ILE A 305 2.01 -8.17 31.10
N ASP A 306 2.78 -7.10 31.33
CA ASP A 306 2.97 -6.03 30.34
C ASP A 306 3.96 -6.42 29.23
N SER A 307 4.08 -5.58 28.21
CA SER A 307 5.01 -5.78 27.09
C SER A 307 6.48 -5.85 27.51
N ASP A 308 6.82 -5.29 28.68
CA ASP A 308 8.15 -5.32 29.27
C ASP A 308 8.34 -6.53 30.20
N ASN A 309 7.42 -7.50 30.15
CA ASN A 309 7.41 -8.74 30.91
C ASN A 309 7.31 -8.56 32.43
N ASN A 310 6.68 -7.48 32.91
CA ASN A 310 6.42 -7.26 34.33
C ASN A 310 4.99 -7.65 34.71
N SER A 311 4.87 -8.33 35.85
CA SER A 311 3.55 -8.63 36.43
C SER A 311 2.90 -7.38 37.02
N ARG A 312 1.68 -7.08 36.59
CA ARG A 312 0.86 -5.95 37.01
C ARG A 312 -0.53 -6.43 37.42
N GLN A 313 -1.19 -5.64 38.27
CA GLN A 313 -2.62 -5.82 38.61
C GLN A 313 -3.54 -4.97 37.74
N GLN A 314 -2.96 -4.02 37.00
CA GLN A 314 -3.65 -3.11 36.09
C GLN A 314 -2.64 -2.56 35.09
N LEU A 315 -3.11 -2.23 33.90
CA LEU A 315 -2.32 -1.58 32.87
C LEU A 315 -2.98 -0.28 32.44
N THR A 316 -2.17 0.65 31.94
CA THR A 316 -2.69 1.86 31.32
C THR A 316 -3.03 1.54 29.86
N GLY A 317 -4.32 1.52 29.54
CA GLY A 317 -4.79 1.57 28.17
C GLY A 317 -4.77 3.00 27.65
N GLY A 318 -4.53 3.16 26.36
CA GLY A 318 -4.47 4.46 25.69
C GLY A 318 -5.56 4.58 24.63
N ILE A 319 -5.83 5.82 24.20
CA ILE A 319 -6.51 6.03 22.92
C ILE A 319 -5.69 5.39 21.81
N LEU A 320 -6.36 4.74 20.87
CA LEU A 320 -5.74 4.13 19.71
C LEU A 320 -5.07 5.23 18.88
N ILE A 321 -3.80 5.03 18.54
CA ILE A 321 -3.06 5.88 17.62
C ILE A 321 -2.86 5.09 16.33
N GLU A 322 -3.40 5.59 15.22
CA GLU A 322 -3.14 5.04 13.90
C GLU A 322 -2.50 6.14 13.05
N ASN A 323 -1.45 5.78 12.33
CA ASN A 323 -0.75 6.71 11.44
C ASN A 323 -0.30 8.02 12.14
N GLY A 324 -0.01 7.96 13.45
CA GLY A 324 0.40 9.14 14.24
C GLY A 324 -0.74 10.05 14.71
N VAL A 325 -2.01 9.66 14.49
CA VAL A 325 -3.19 10.44 14.89
C VAL A 325 -4.06 9.63 15.87
N GLU A 326 -4.60 10.31 16.89
CA GLU A 326 -5.55 9.71 17.83
C GLU A 326 -6.87 9.36 17.13
N ILE A 327 -7.29 8.11 17.24
CA ILE A 327 -8.58 7.62 16.75
C ILE A 327 -9.63 7.87 17.82
N SER A 328 -10.47 8.88 17.57
CA SER A 328 -11.51 9.30 18.50
C SER A 328 -12.40 8.14 18.96
N GLY A 329 -12.55 7.99 20.26
CA GLY A 329 -13.44 7.03 20.92
C GLY A 329 -13.02 5.57 20.82
N VAL A 330 -11.80 5.27 20.38
CA VAL A 330 -11.26 3.91 20.36
C VAL A 330 -10.08 3.83 21.30
N TYR A 331 -10.11 2.90 22.25
CA TYR A 331 -9.03 2.68 23.22
C TYR A 331 -8.50 1.26 23.07
N THR A 332 -7.22 1.07 23.37
CA THR A 332 -6.53 -0.22 23.21
C THR A 332 -5.56 -0.49 24.36
N CYS A 333 -5.35 -1.76 24.65
CA CYS A 333 -4.38 -2.24 25.63
C CYS A 333 -3.93 -3.66 25.25
N SER A 334 -2.62 -3.89 25.27
CA SER A 334 -2.01 -5.18 24.98
C SER A 334 -1.40 -5.78 26.23
N PHE A 335 -1.67 -7.05 26.50
CA PHE A 335 -1.16 -7.75 27.68
C PHE A 335 -1.21 -9.26 27.53
N ALA A 336 -0.42 -9.93 28.37
CA ALA A 336 -0.44 -11.37 28.53
C ALA A 336 -1.08 -11.74 29.89
N THR A 337 -1.58 -12.97 30.01
CA THR A 337 -1.98 -13.53 31.31
C THR A 337 -1.62 -15.01 31.38
N THR A 338 -1.22 -15.48 32.55
CA THR A 338 -1.00 -16.91 32.85
C THR A 338 -2.20 -17.54 33.55
N SER A 339 -3.32 -16.81 33.64
CA SER A 339 -4.53 -17.28 34.30
C SER A 339 -5.16 -18.46 33.55
N SER A 340 -5.47 -19.52 34.29
CA SER A 340 -6.19 -20.68 33.79
C SER A 340 -7.71 -20.61 34.04
N ASN A 341 -8.25 -19.42 34.29
CA ASN A 341 -9.68 -19.24 34.49
C ASN A 341 -10.41 -19.29 33.13
N GLU A 342 -11.55 -19.97 33.09
CA GLU A 342 -12.36 -20.12 31.87
C GLU A 342 -12.99 -18.80 31.43
N TYR A 343 -13.45 -17.97 32.37
CA TYR A 343 -14.05 -16.67 32.10
C TYR A 343 -13.21 -15.55 32.70
N LEU A 344 -12.74 -14.66 31.83
CA LEU A 344 -12.04 -13.43 32.19
C LEU A 344 -12.83 -12.21 31.73
N TYR A 345 -12.66 -11.11 32.46
CA TYR A 345 -13.36 -9.85 32.23
C TYR A 345 -12.38 -8.69 32.20
N ASP A 346 -12.36 -7.92 31.11
CA ASP A 346 -11.63 -6.67 31.01
C ASP A 346 -12.49 -5.51 31.51
N VAL A 347 -12.06 -4.89 32.61
CA VAL A 347 -12.76 -3.73 33.20
C VAL A 347 -11.93 -2.48 32.97
N TRP A 348 -12.49 -1.56 32.18
CA TRP A 348 -11.89 -0.28 31.82
C TRP A 348 -12.43 0.81 32.74
N HIS A 349 -11.54 1.52 33.41
CA HIS A 349 -11.93 2.49 34.42
C HIS A 349 -10.97 3.69 34.49
N THR A 350 -11.37 4.71 35.25
CA THR A 350 -10.53 5.90 35.51
C THR A 350 -9.21 5.56 36.23
N ALA A 351 -8.15 6.30 35.89
CA ALA A 351 -6.84 6.19 36.53
C ALA A 351 -6.78 6.96 37.87
N SER A 352 -6.79 6.21 38.98
CA SER A 352 -6.47 6.59 40.38
C SER A 352 -7.27 7.70 41.10
N GLY A 353 -7.77 7.35 42.29
CA GLY A 353 -7.94 8.26 43.44
C GLY A 353 -9.32 8.90 43.65
N GLY A 354 -10.20 8.24 44.40
CA GLY A 354 -11.38 8.86 45.06
C GLY A 354 -12.75 8.57 44.42
N GLY A 355 -12.79 8.25 43.12
CA GLY A 355 -14.00 7.83 42.42
C GLY A 355 -13.66 6.95 41.22
N ARG A 356 -13.65 5.63 41.41
CA ARG A 356 -13.52 4.68 40.30
C ARG A 356 -14.81 4.74 39.49
N THR A 357 -14.73 5.20 38.24
CA THR A 357 -15.82 5.07 37.28
C THR A 357 -15.46 3.97 36.31
N GLU A 358 -16.29 2.94 36.26
CA GLU A 358 -16.16 1.85 35.29
C GLU A 358 -16.92 2.27 34.02
N PHE A 359 -16.22 2.26 32.89
CA PHE A 359 -16.78 2.69 31.60
C PHE A 359 -17.23 1.49 30.77
N PHE A 360 -16.51 0.38 30.90
CA PHE A 360 -16.79 -0.82 30.15
C PHE A 360 -16.33 -2.06 30.91
N THR A 361 -17.14 -3.10 30.84
CA THR A 361 -16.78 -4.45 31.24
C THR A 361 -17.07 -5.36 30.06
N GLY A 362 -16.01 -5.92 29.49
CA GLY A 362 -16.13 -6.97 28.50
C GLY A 362 -15.79 -8.33 29.10
N SER A 363 -16.14 -9.38 28.37
CA SER A 363 -15.78 -10.76 28.70
C SER A 363 -14.98 -11.37 27.55
N PHE A 364 -14.13 -12.33 27.90
CA PHE A 364 -13.39 -13.16 26.96
C PHE A 364 -13.02 -14.49 27.60
N GLU A 365 -12.86 -15.51 26.77
CA GLU A 365 -12.54 -16.88 27.18
C GLU A 365 -11.15 -17.23 26.67
N PRO A 366 -10.12 -17.24 27.53
CA PRO A 366 -8.76 -17.47 27.09
C PRO A 366 -8.53 -18.95 26.75
N THR A 367 -7.87 -19.21 25.63
CA THR A 367 -7.53 -20.55 25.17
C THR A 367 -6.10 -20.90 25.56
N THR A 368 -5.89 -22.05 26.20
CA THR A 368 -4.53 -22.57 26.46
C THR A 368 -3.93 -23.14 25.18
N LEU A 369 -2.75 -22.65 24.79
CA LEU A 369 -1.96 -23.25 23.72
C LEU A 369 -1.54 -24.68 24.08
N LYS A 370 -1.70 -25.60 23.14
CA LYS A 370 -1.30 -27.01 23.29
C LYS A 370 -0.37 -27.40 22.16
N ALA A 371 0.66 -28.17 22.48
CA ALA A 371 1.45 -28.85 21.47
C ALA A 371 0.57 -29.92 20.78
N LEU A 372 0.65 -29.99 19.46
CA LEU A 372 -0.08 -30.95 18.65
C LEU A 372 0.88 -32.02 18.14
N GLU A 373 0.46 -33.29 18.20
CA GLU A 373 1.21 -34.43 17.64
C GLU A 373 0.90 -34.63 16.15
N LEU A 374 -0.29 -34.19 15.71
CA LEU A 374 -0.75 -34.21 14.33
C LEU A 374 -1.41 -32.88 13.98
N ILE A 375 -1.24 -32.46 12.73
CA ILE A 375 -1.87 -31.29 12.14
C ILE A 375 -2.87 -31.79 11.10
N TYR A 376 -4.10 -31.29 11.16
CA TYR A 376 -5.15 -31.56 10.16
C TYR A 376 -5.32 -30.36 9.25
N ASP A 377 -5.63 -30.59 7.98
CA ASP A 377 -5.98 -29.50 7.09
C ASP A 377 -7.33 -28.88 7.47
N ASP A 378 -7.32 -27.58 7.75
CA ASP A 378 -8.53 -26.80 7.90
C ASP A 378 -8.98 -26.26 6.54
N GLU A 379 -10.26 -26.50 6.22
CA GLU A 379 -10.96 -25.90 5.08
C GLU A 379 -12.05 -24.96 5.59
N TYR A 380 -12.16 -23.80 4.96
CA TYR A 380 -13.10 -22.75 5.33
C TYR A 380 -14.13 -22.51 4.22
N VAL A 381 -15.32 -22.08 4.62
CA VAL A 381 -16.31 -21.44 3.76
C VAL A 381 -16.38 -19.98 4.20
N THR A 382 -16.28 -19.07 3.23
CA THR A 382 -16.22 -17.64 3.48
C THR A 382 -17.47 -16.94 2.97
N ASP A 383 -17.97 -15.94 3.70
CA ASP A 383 -19.03 -15.04 3.23
C ASP A 383 -18.74 -13.58 3.58
N ILE A 384 -19.39 -12.62 2.90
CA ILE A 384 -19.39 -11.19 3.28
C ILE A 384 -20.80 -10.80 3.72
N THR A 385 -21.01 -10.68 5.03
CA THR A 385 -22.36 -10.57 5.64
C THR A 385 -23.09 -9.26 5.32
N ASN A 386 -22.36 -8.23 4.89
CA ASN A 386 -22.91 -6.90 4.63
C ASN A 386 -22.53 -6.34 3.24
N LEU A 387 -22.22 -7.22 2.28
CA LEU A 387 -21.95 -6.82 0.91
C LEU A 387 -23.22 -6.27 0.25
N LYS A 388 -23.11 -5.08 -0.36
CA LYS A 388 -24.16 -4.51 -1.20
C LYS A 388 -23.89 -4.83 -2.66
N SER A 389 -24.94 -4.89 -3.46
CA SER A 389 -24.84 -5.04 -4.92
C SER A 389 -24.10 -3.88 -5.57
N SER A 390 -24.17 -2.68 -4.99
CA SER A 390 -23.46 -1.50 -5.48
C SER A 390 -23.04 -0.53 -4.36
N TYR A 391 -22.01 0.25 -4.67
CA TYR A 391 -21.48 1.35 -3.87
C TYR A 391 -21.23 2.57 -4.76
N ILE A 392 -21.31 3.77 -4.18
CA ILE A 392 -21.03 5.01 -4.90
C ILE A 392 -19.53 5.29 -4.80
N ARG A 393 -18.92 5.77 -5.90
CA ARG A 393 -17.52 6.21 -5.90
C ARG A 393 -17.26 7.23 -4.78
N GLY A 394 -16.22 7.00 -3.98
CA GLY A 394 -15.87 7.85 -2.83
C GLY A 394 -16.36 7.32 -1.48
N GLN A 395 -17.21 6.29 -1.48
CA GLN A 395 -17.58 5.60 -0.24
C GLN A 395 -16.44 4.75 0.29
N LYS A 396 -16.40 4.58 1.61
CA LYS A 396 -15.43 3.73 2.30
C LYS A 396 -16.12 2.66 3.17
N PRO A 397 -16.90 1.73 2.59
CA PRO A 397 -17.62 0.71 3.35
C PRO A 397 -16.68 -0.21 4.14
N ARG A 398 -17.07 -0.56 5.37
CA ARG A 398 -16.45 -1.63 6.16
C ARG A 398 -17.16 -2.95 5.85
N LEU A 399 -16.49 -3.83 5.12
CA LEU A 399 -17.00 -5.15 4.75
C LEU A 399 -16.63 -6.17 5.83
N ARG A 400 -17.62 -6.95 6.27
CA ARG A 400 -17.51 -7.98 7.31
C ARG A 400 -17.38 -9.34 6.65
N VAL A 401 -16.28 -10.04 6.92
CA VAL A 401 -15.95 -11.34 6.35
C VAL A 401 -16.15 -12.40 7.43
N PHE A 402 -16.93 -13.42 7.09
CA PHE A 402 -17.36 -14.47 8.01
C PHE A 402 -16.81 -15.82 7.52
N PRO A 403 -15.61 -16.22 7.98
CA PRO A 403 -15.09 -17.55 7.72
C PRO A 403 -15.65 -18.55 8.75
N ARG A 404 -15.98 -19.75 8.28
CA ARG A 404 -16.39 -20.89 9.13
C ARG A 404 -15.77 -22.19 8.62
N LYS A 405 -15.47 -23.14 9.51
CA LYS A 405 -15.01 -24.48 9.07
C LYS A 405 -16.05 -25.14 8.18
N LYS A 406 -15.60 -25.71 7.06
CA LYS A 406 -16.45 -26.42 6.10
C LYS A 406 -17.12 -27.65 6.71
N ASN A 407 -16.41 -28.36 7.59
CA ASN A 407 -16.88 -29.58 8.25
C ASN A 407 -17.66 -29.31 9.56
N TRP A 408 -18.13 -28.08 9.77
CA TRP A 408 -18.94 -27.76 10.95
C TRP A 408 -20.28 -28.51 10.89
N ASN A 409 -20.44 -29.50 11.76
CA ASN A 409 -21.66 -30.29 11.95
C ASN A 409 -22.25 -30.01 13.34
N PRO A 410 -23.34 -29.25 13.47
CA PRO A 410 -24.04 -29.15 14.75
C PRO A 410 -24.68 -30.51 15.07
N ASN A 411 -24.55 -30.98 16.31
CA ASN A 411 -25.21 -32.23 16.70
C ASN A 411 -26.73 -31.99 16.88
N ILE A 412 -27.55 -33.03 16.67
CA ILE A 412 -29.03 -32.93 16.68
C ILE A 412 -29.57 -32.47 18.06
N PHE A 413 -28.80 -32.63 19.13
CA PHE A 413 -29.16 -32.19 20.49
C PHE A 413 -28.84 -30.70 20.76
N SER A 414 -28.03 -30.04 19.93
CA SER A 414 -27.74 -28.59 19.98
C SER A 414 -28.59 -27.76 19.00
N VAL A 415 -29.63 -28.35 18.40
CA VAL A 415 -30.52 -27.71 17.40
C VAL A 415 -31.49 -26.68 18.02
N VAL A 416 -31.39 -26.43 19.32
CA VAL A 416 -32.02 -25.26 19.94
C VAL A 416 -30.91 -24.26 20.25
N THR A 417 -30.75 -23.26 19.37
CA THR A 417 -29.98 -22.00 19.54
C THR A 417 -28.45 -22.02 19.55
N ALA A 418 -27.76 -22.92 18.84
CA ALA A 418 -26.33 -22.68 18.53
C ALA A 418 -26.21 -21.61 17.42
N GLU A 419 -25.96 -20.35 17.78
CA GLU A 419 -25.57 -19.32 16.81
C GLU A 419 -24.25 -19.72 16.15
N VAL A 420 -24.19 -19.67 14.81
CA VAL A 420 -22.94 -19.94 14.08
C VAL A 420 -21.98 -18.79 14.41
N THR A 421 -20.85 -19.11 15.03
CA THR A 421 -19.80 -18.14 15.33
C THR A 421 -18.74 -18.14 14.23
N PRO A 422 -18.18 -16.98 13.86
CA PRO A 422 -17.08 -16.91 12.91
C PRO A 422 -15.80 -17.44 13.57
N GLU A 423 -14.92 -18.01 12.75
CA GLU A 423 -13.55 -18.31 13.18
C GLU A 423 -12.66 -17.08 12.97
N LEU A 424 -11.70 -16.84 13.86
CA LEU A 424 -10.76 -15.73 13.70
C LEU A 424 -9.50 -16.22 13.02
N ILE A 425 -9.28 -15.73 11.80
CA ILE A 425 -8.08 -15.98 11.02
C ILE A 425 -7.24 -14.72 11.09
N GLU A 426 -6.11 -14.80 11.78
CA GLU A 426 -5.26 -13.63 12.04
C GLU A 426 -4.59 -13.09 10.78
N ASP A 427 -4.20 -13.99 9.88
CA ASP A 427 -3.54 -13.71 8.62
C ASP A 427 -4.48 -13.99 7.46
N ALA A 428 -5.37 -13.03 7.22
CA ALA A 428 -6.34 -13.09 6.15
C ALA A 428 -6.22 -11.86 5.26
N TYR A 429 -6.14 -12.04 3.94
CA TYR A 429 -5.86 -10.98 2.97
C TYR A 429 -6.92 -10.97 1.88
N TYR A 430 -7.16 -9.79 1.31
CA TYR A 430 -8.10 -9.62 0.19
C TYR A 430 -7.40 -9.13 -1.07
N ARG A 431 -7.98 -9.41 -2.23
CA ARG A 431 -7.61 -8.81 -3.51
C ARG A 431 -8.84 -8.32 -4.26
N LEU A 432 -8.63 -7.41 -5.21
CA LEU A 432 -9.69 -6.80 -5.99
C LEU A 432 -9.37 -6.86 -7.49
N HIS A 433 -10.34 -7.35 -8.26
CA HIS A 433 -10.27 -7.45 -9.72
C HIS A 433 -11.42 -6.69 -10.37
N ARG A 434 -11.21 -6.12 -11.55
CA ARG A 434 -12.31 -5.67 -12.41
C ARG A 434 -12.88 -6.84 -13.19
N GLU A 435 -14.21 -6.96 -13.25
CA GLU A 435 -14.88 -8.12 -13.86
C GLU A 435 -14.64 -8.24 -15.36
N VAL A 436 -14.75 -7.13 -16.10
CA VAL A 436 -14.87 -7.13 -17.57
C VAL A 436 -13.61 -7.64 -18.28
N ASP A 437 -12.44 -7.33 -17.73
CA ASP A 437 -11.13 -7.62 -18.28
C ASP A 437 -10.23 -8.44 -17.34
N ASN A 438 -10.76 -8.82 -16.16
CA ASN A 438 -10.02 -9.50 -15.12
C ASN A 438 -8.73 -8.76 -14.70
N LEU A 439 -8.73 -7.43 -14.79
CA LEU A 439 -7.61 -6.60 -14.38
C LEU A 439 -7.47 -6.62 -12.86
N GLU A 440 -6.30 -7.03 -12.37
CA GLU A 440 -5.97 -6.98 -10.95
C GLU A 440 -5.67 -5.54 -10.53
N ILE A 441 -6.54 -4.98 -9.69
CA ILE A 441 -6.41 -3.60 -9.23
C ILE A 441 -5.64 -3.58 -7.93
N ILE A 442 -6.03 -4.44 -6.99
CA ILE A 442 -5.36 -4.60 -5.69
C ILE A 442 -4.93 -6.06 -5.62
N PRO A 443 -3.63 -6.37 -5.77
CA PRO A 443 -3.12 -7.72 -5.56
C PRO A 443 -3.13 -8.07 -4.06
N PHE A 444 -2.93 -9.35 -3.76
CA PHE A 444 -2.64 -9.75 -2.38
C PHE A 444 -1.33 -9.09 -1.92
N GLY A 445 -1.42 -8.30 -0.86
CA GLY A 445 -0.25 -7.75 -0.19
C GLY A 445 0.30 -8.76 0.80
N THR A 446 1.10 -9.73 0.32
CA THR A 446 1.63 -10.86 1.09
C THR A 446 3.14 -11.14 0.93
N GLY A 447 3.96 -10.29 0.26
CA GLY A 447 5.42 -10.56 0.14
C GLY A 447 6.42 -9.39 0.22
N SER A 448 7.43 -9.44 1.12
CA SER A 448 8.55 -8.48 1.43
C SER A 448 8.27 -7.39 2.49
N SER A 449 9.18 -6.43 2.74
CA SER A 449 9.33 -5.62 3.98
C SER A 449 8.07 -4.98 4.61
N VAL A 450 7.12 -4.45 3.83
CA VAL A 450 5.85 -3.89 4.34
C VAL A 450 4.66 -4.51 3.59
N ASN A 451 4.55 -5.84 3.66
CA ASN A 451 3.61 -6.59 2.83
C ASN A 451 2.45 -7.20 3.56
N GLU A 452 1.75 -6.36 4.31
CA GLU A 452 0.47 -6.72 4.90
C GLU A 452 -0.60 -5.67 4.59
N TYR A 453 -0.43 -4.89 3.51
CA TYR A 453 -1.29 -3.76 3.18
C TYR A 453 -2.74 -4.14 2.78
N THR A 454 -2.99 -5.42 2.53
CA THR A 454 -4.32 -6.01 2.33
C THR A 454 -4.77 -6.93 3.47
N ARG A 455 -4.00 -7.00 4.56
CA ARG A 455 -4.37 -7.78 5.73
C ARG A 455 -5.67 -7.22 6.32
N MET A 456 -6.60 -8.12 6.60
CA MET A 456 -7.87 -7.79 7.20
C MET A 456 -7.70 -7.62 8.71
N SER A 457 -8.46 -6.69 9.27
CA SER A 457 -8.63 -6.59 10.71
C SER A 457 -9.53 -7.71 11.21
N TYR A 458 -9.57 -7.96 12.50
CA TYR A 458 -10.52 -8.88 13.11
C TYR A 458 -10.97 -8.40 14.48
N ASP A 459 -12.19 -8.78 14.85
CA ASP A 459 -12.77 -8.64 16.19
C ASP A 459 -13.65 -9.86 16.50
N VAL A 460 -14.32 -9.89 17.65
CA VAL A 460 -15.19 -11.02 18.06
C VAL A 460 -16.27 -11.41 17.01
N SER A 461 -16.59 -10.52 16.07
CA SER A 461 -17.58 -10.77 15.00
C SER A 461 -16.96 -11.27 13.69
N GLY A 462 -15.67 -11.63 13.68
CA GLY A 462 -14.95 -12.12 12.50
C GLY A 462 -14.00 -11.07 11.89
N SER A 463 -13.51 -11.40 10.70
CA SER A 463 -12.61 -10.51 9.96
C SER A 463 -13.36 -9.37 9.29
N TYR A 464 -12.67 -8.27 9.01
CA TYR A 464 -13.22 -7.14 8.27
C TYR A 464 -12.14 -6.29 7.64
N PHE A 465 -12.52 -5.53 6.62
CA PHE A 465 -11.65 -4.51 6.04
C PHE A 465 -12.49 -3.34 5.54
N GLN A 466 -11.85 -2.18 5.42
CA GLN A 466 -12.44 -1.02 4.78
C GLN A 466 -11.96 -0.95 3.34
N LEU A 467 -12.89 -0.83 2.39
CA LEU A 467 -12.60 -0.69 0.98
C LEU A 467 -12.82 0.76 0.56
N ASP A 468 -11.80 1.44 0.04
CA ASP A 468 -11.95 2.80 -0.50
C ASP A 468 -12.32 2.73 -1.99
N THR A 469 -13.54 3.14 -2.31
CA THR A 469 -14.05 3.11 -3.69
C THR A 469 -13.64 4.33 -4.52
N SER A 470 -12.93 5.31 -3.94
CA SER A 470 -12.53 6.55 -4.63
C SER A 470 -11.66 6.29 -5.88
N TYR A 471 -10.80 5.28 -5.80
CA TYR A 471 -9.89 4.89 -6.89
C TYR A 471 -10.53 3.94 -7.90
N LEU A 472 -11.78 3.53 -7.69
CA LEU A 472 -12.48 2.63 -8.60
C LEU A 472 -13.21 3.44 -9.68
N GLU A 473 -13.13 2.96 -10.91
CA GLU A 473 -13.86 3.52 -12.04
C GLU A 473 -15.36 3.21 -11.89
N PRO A 474 -16.24 4.23 -11.92
CA PRO A 474 -17.67 4.00 -11.85
C PRO A 474 -18.17 3.33 -13.13
N GLY A 475 -19.32 2.67 -13.04
CA GLY A 475 -19.93 1.93 -14.14
C GLY A 475 -19.49 0.47 -14.24
N PHE A 476 -18.39 0.08 -13.61
CA PHE A 476 -17.84 -1.28 -13.64
C PHE A 476 -18.24 -2.14 -12.44
N THR A 477 -18.18 -3.46 -12.65
CA THR A 477 -18.31 -4.49 -11.61
C THR A 477 -16.92 -4.95 -11.19
N TYR A 478 -16.75 -5.17 -9.89
CA TYR A 478 -15.53 -5.64 -9.26
C TYR A 478 -15.75 -6.94 -8.50
N LYS A 479 -14.69 -7.75 -8.41
CA LYS A 479 -14.62 -9.04 -7.71
C LYS A 479 -13.67 -8.93 -6.53
N ILE A 480 -14.11 -9.39 -5.36
CA ILE A 480 -13.29 -9.57 -4.16
C ILE A 480 -13.01 -11.06 -3.99
N GLN A 481 -11.76 -11.38 -3.68
CA GLN A 481 -11.31 -12.73 -3.33
C GLN A 481 -10.42 -12.68 -2.10
N PHE A 482 -10.35 -13.80 -1.39
CA PHE A 482 -9.60 -13.91 -0.14
C PHE A 482 -8.53 -14.99 -0.20
N VAL A 483 -7.48 -14.81 0.60
CA VAL A 483 -6.45 -15.81 0.87
C VAL A 483 -6.17 -15.82 2.37
N TYR A 484 -6.05 -17.02 2.94
CA TYR A 484 -5.78 -17.23 4.35
C TYR A 484 -4.40 -17.88 4.50
N TYR A 485 -3.56 -17.35 5.37
CA TYR A 485 -2.31 -17.99 5.74
C TYR A 485 -2.59 -19.00 6.83
N LEU A 486 -2.50 -20.28 6.48
CA LEU A 486 -2.85 -21.40 7.35
C LEU A 486 -1.70 -22.39 7.31
N GLN A 487 -1.17 -22.75 8.48
CA GLN A 487 -0.15 -23.80 8.64
C GLN A 487 1.10 -23.59 7.77
N GLY A 488 1.52 -22.34 7.59
CA GLY A 488 2.72 -21.99 6.83
C GLY A 488 2.48 -21.75 5.33
N GLU A 489 1.24 -21.87 4.84
CA GLU A 489 0.92 -21.70 3.42
C GLU A 489 -0.27 -20.76 3.19
N TYR A 490 -0.21 -20.02 2.08
CA TYR A 490 -1.32 -19.18 1.61
C TYR A 490 -2.35 -20.01 0.84
N ARG A 491 -3.55 -20.17 1.41
CA ARG A 491 -4.67 -20.92 0.82
C ARG A 491 -5.74 -19.97 0.30
N GLN A 492 -5.86 -19.88 -1.03
CA GLN A 492 -6.87 -19.02 -1.66
C GLN A 492 -8.27 -19.63 -1.45
N GLN A 493 -9.23 -18.79 -1.07
CA GLN A 493 -10.62 -19.21 -0.90
C GLN A 493 -11.33 -19.30 -2.26
N PRO A 494 -12.22 -20.28 -2.47
CA PRO A 494 -12.90 -20.49 -3.74
C PRO A 494 -14.00 -19.46 -4.02
N GLU A 495 -14.55 -18.81 -2.99
CA GLU A 495 -15.65 -17.86 -3.14
C GLU A 495 -15.22 -16.55 -3.80
N ILE A 496 -16.09 -16.01 -4.64
CA ILE A 496 -15.89 -14.73 -5.34
C ILE A 496 -17.09 -13.84 -5.07
N PHE A 497 -16.83 -12.66 -4.50
CA PHE A 497 -17.85 -11.69 -4.14
C PHE A 497 -17.86 -10.56 -5.16
N LYS A 498 -19.03 -10.14 -5.63
CA LYS A 498 -19.14 -9.12 -6.68
C LYS A 498 -19.94 -7.92 -6.22
N PHE A 499 -19.52 -6.73 -6.63
CA PHE A 499 -20.26 -5.49 -6.43
C PHE A 499 -20.00 -4.52 -7.59
N ARG A 500 -20.90 -3.57 -7.79
CA ARG A 500 -20.76 -2.50 -8.79
C ARG A 500 -20.34 -1.18 -8.14
N VAL A 501 -19.55 -0.38 -8.84
CA VAL A 501 -19.33 1.03 -8.47
C VAL A 501 -20.18 1.91 -9.36
N GLU A 502 -20.90 2.85 -8.76
CA GLU A 502 -21.79 3.79 -9.45
C GLU A 502 -21.27 5.23 -9.29
N GLU A 503 -21.62 6.09 -10.25
CA GLU A 503 -21.35 7.52 -10.11
C GLU A 503 -22.22 8.12 -9.00
N PRO A 504 -21.72 9.13 -8.28
CA PRO A 504 -22.58 9.94 -7.42
C PRO A 504 -23.67 10.57 -8.29
N ALA A 505 -24.91 10.57 -7.77
CA ALA A 505 -26.00 11.29 -8.42
C ALA A 505 -25.62 12.79 -8.54
N PRO A 506 -25.92 13.43 -9.69
CA PRO A 506 -25.56 14.82 -9.95
C PRO A 506 -26.21 15.82 -8.98
#